data_AF-A0A6I0BMV7-F1
#
_entry.id   AF-A0A6I0BMV7-F1
#
_cell.length_a   1.000
_cell.length_b   1.000
_cell.length_c   1.000
_cell.angle_alpha   90.00
_cell.angle_beta   90.00
_cell.angle_gamma   90.00
#
_symmetry.space_group_name_H-M   'P 1'
#
loop_
_entity.id
_entity.type
_entity.pdbx_description
1 polymer ?
#
loop_
_entity_poly.entity_id
_entity_poly.type
_entity_poly.pdbx_seq_one_letter_code
_entity_poly.pdbx_strand_id
1 'polypeptide(L)' 'MEKYMTVKQKEVLFKKQRIFELKNSGYTHQQVWFKLNEELKELNIKAVSISYIYKYWNEMKREYGIS' A
#
# COMPACT_ATOMS: atom_id res chain seq x y z
N MET A 1 3.62 15.33 -12.32
CA MET A 1 3.32 13.93 -12.70
C MET A 1 1.88 13.50 -12.41
N GLU A 2 1.15 14.12 -11.47
CA GLU A 2 -0.23 13.69 -11.13
C GLU A 2 -1.32 14.00 -12.18
N LYS A 3 -1.04 14.90 -13.14
CA LYS A 3 -2.05 15.41 -14.10
C LYS A 3 -2.53 14.36 -15.11
N TYR A 4 -1.80 13.26 -15.29
CA TYR A 4 -2.10 12.21 -16.28
C TYR A 4 -2.53 10.87 -15.68
N MET A 5 -2.65 10.78 -14.35
CA MET A 5 -3.03 9.51 -13.72
C MET A 5 -4.54 9.32 -13.72
N THR A 6 -4.98 8.18 -14.23
CA THR A 6 -6.35 7.70 -14.06
C THR A 6 -6.67 7.50 -12.57
N VAL A 7 -7.95 7.50 -12.23
CA VAL A 7 -8.43 7.22 -10.86
C VAL A 7 -7.83 5.92 -10.32
N LYS A 8 -7.83 4.87 -11.14
CA LYS A 8 -7.25 3.56 -10.78
C LYS A 8 -5.75 3.62 -10.52
N GLN A 9 -5.00 4.41 -11.28
CA GLN A 9 -3.57 4.60 -11.03
C GLN A 9 -3.31 5.37 -9.73
N LYS A 10 -4.14 6.38 -9.42
CA LYS A 10 -4.10 7.11 -8.14
C LYS A 10 -4.36 6.17 -6.96
N GLU A 11 -5.37 5.31 -7.05
CA GLU A 11 -5.66 4.33 -5.99
C GLU A 11 -4.50 3.34 -5.77
N VAL A 12 -3.91 2.84 -6.85
CA VAL A 12 -2.76 1.92 -6.76
C VAL A 12 -1.57 2.62 -6.13
N LEU A 13 -1.28 3.87 -6.54
CA LEU A 13 -0.19 4.65 -5.97
C LEU A 13 -0.39 4.89 -4.47
N PHE A 14 -1.60 5.33 -4.09
CA PHE A 14 -1.99 5.52 -2.69
C PHE A 14 -1.76 4.24 -1.87
N LYS A 15 -2.27 3.09 -2.35
CA LYS A 15 -2.11 1.80 -1.67
C LYS A 15 -0.63 1.45 -1.47
N LYS A 16 0.21 1.62 -2.50
CA LYS A 16 1.65 1.36 -2.41
C LYS A 16 2.31 2.26 -1.38
N GLN A 17 2.12 3.58 -1.48
CA GLN A 17 2.70 4.56 -0.56
C GLN A 17 2.32 4.26 0.88
N ARG A 18 1.04 3.96 1.11
CA ARG A 18 0.55 3.69 2.46
C ARG A 18 1.12 2.42 3.07
N ILE A 19 1.31 1.37 2.27
CA ILE A 19 2.01 0.15 2.71
C ILE A 19 3.43 0.49 3.17
N PHE A 20 4.15 1.32 2.41
CA PHE A 20 5.51 1.73 2.74
C PHE A 20 5.58 2.50 4.06
N GLU A 21 4.72 3.51 4.22
CA GLU A 21 4.66 4.35 5.42
C GLU A 21 4.37 3.52 6.68
N LEU A 22 3.37 2.62 6.60
CA LEU A 22 3.01 1.77 7.72
C LEU A 22 4.15 0.78 8.03
N LYS A 23 4.79 0.21 7.00
CA LYS A 23 5.95 -0.67 7.21
C LYS A 23 7.12 0.04 7.88
N ASN A 24 7.45 1.25 7.44
CA ASN A 24 8.51 2.06 8.04
C ASN A 24 8.16 2.52 9.46
N SER A 25 6.87 2.57 9.80
CA SER A 25 6.41 2.81 11.17
C SER A 25 6.49 1.57 12.09
N GLY A 26 7.05 0.45 11.59
CA GLY A 26 7.25 -0.77 12.38
C GLY A 26 6.06 -1.75 12.37
N TYR A 27 5.03 -1.52 11.56
CA TYR A 27 3.86 -2.41 11.53
C TYR A 27 4.17 -3.76 10.87
N THR A 28 3.64 -4.85 11.45
CA THR A 28 3.68 -6.18 10.84
C THR A 28 2.81 -6.25 9.58
N HIS A 29 3.02 -7.25 8.72
CA HIS A 29 2.18 -7.41 7.51
C HIS A 29 0.68 -7.47 7.82
N GLN A 30 0.29 -8.13 8.91
CA GLN A 30 -1.11 -8.22 9.33
C GLN A 30 -1.65 -6.87 9.80
N GLN A 31 -0.87 -6.11 10.57
CA GLN A 31 -1.28 -4.78 11.02
C GLN A 31 -1.39 -3.78 9.86
N VAL A 32 -0.45 -3.82 8.90
CA VAL A 32 -0.54 -3.02 7.67
C VAL A 32 -1.79 -3.36 6.89
N TRP A 33 -2.09 -4.65 6.71
CA TRP A 33 -3.29 -5.10 6.01
C TRP A 33 -4.57 -4.62 6.69
N PHE A 34 -4.65 -4.72 8.01
CA PHE A 34 -5.80 -4.28 8.78
C PHE A 34 -6.02 -2.77 8.64
N LYS A 35 -5.00 -1.97 8.98
CA LYS A 35 -5.08 -0.50 8.91
C LYS A 35 -5.37 0.01 7.49
N LEU A 36 -4.68 -0.55 6.50
CA LEU A 36 -4.90 -0.15 5.11
C LEU A 36 -6.35 -0.41 4.69
N ASN A 37 -6.93 -1.56 5.04
CA ASN A 37 -8.31 -1.85 4.66
C ASN A 37 -9.35 -1.02 5.43
N GLU A 38 -9.06 -0.58 6.65
CA GLU A 38 -9.88 0.42 7.35
C GLU A 38 -9.88 1.75 6.58
N GLU A 39 -8.70 2.28 6.24
CA GLU A 39 -8.57 3.52 5.46
C GLU A 39 -9.22 3.42 4.07
N LEU A 40 -9.06 2.28 3.38
CA LEU A 40 -9.71 2.06 2.09
C LEU A 40 -11.24 2.04 2.20
N LYS A 41 -11.77 1.50 3.30
CA LYS A 41 -13.22 1.49 3.55
C LYS A 41 -13.76 2.91 3.74
N GLU A 42 -13.05 3.76 4.49
CA GLU A 42 -13.40 5.18 4.68
C GLU A 42 -13.39 5.95 3.35
N LEU A 43 -12.48 5.60 2.45
CA LEU A 43 -12.34 6.21 1.12
C LEU A 43 -13.27 5.58 0.06
N ASN A 44 -14.12 4.61 0.42
CA ASN A 44 -14.95 3.83 -0.50
C ASN A 44 -14.14 3.15 -1.63
N ILE A 45 -12.91 2.74 -1.34
CA ILE A 45 -12.01 2.04 -2.25
C ILE A 45 -12.06 0.54 -1.95
N LYS A 46 -11.96 -0.29 -2.98
CA LYS A 46 -11.93 -1.75 -2.83
C LYS A 46 -10.76 -2.20 -1.96
N ALA A 47 -11.09 -3.00 -0.94
CA ALA A 47 -10.15 -3.67 -0.04
C ALA A 47 -9.15 -4.57 -0.79
N VAL A 48 -8.03 -4.85 -0.12
CA VAL A 48 -6.94 -5.67 -0.65
C VAL A 48 -6.74 -6.94 0.18
N SER A 49 -6.23 -7.98 -0.47
CA SER A 49 -5.84 -9.22 0.20
C SER A 49 -4.51 -9.04 0.94
N ILE A 50 -4.23 -9.90 1.92
CA ILE A 50 -2.95 -9.91 2.62
C ILE A 50 -1.77 -10.13 1.65
N SER A 51 -1.95 -10.96 0.61
CA SER A 51 -0.93 -11.21 -0.41
C SER A 51 -0.53 -9.96 -1.18
N TYR A 52 -1.42 -8.97 -1.29
CA TYR A 52 -1.12 -7.66 -1.87
C TYR A 52 -0.02 -6.95 -1.05
N ILE A 53 -0.10 -7.00 0.28
CA ILE A 53 0.89 -6.39 1.17
C ILE A 53 2.26 -7.03 0.97
N TYR A 54 2.31 -8.37 0.95
CA TYR A 54 3.56 -9.12 0.72
C TYR A 54 4.19 -8.78 -0.63
N LYS A 55 3.38 -8.76 -1.70
CA LYS A 55 3.85 -8.43 -3.04
C LYS A 55 4.51 -7.06 -3.08
N TYR A 56 3.81 -6.02 -2.63
CA TYR A 56 4.34 -4.65 -2.75
C TYR A 56 5.46 -4.35 -1.76
N TRP A 57 5.44 -4.95 -0.58
CA TRP A 57 6.57 -4.82 0.33
C TRP A 57 7.85 -5.44 -0.26
N ASN A 58 7.74 -6.59 -0.92
CA ASN A 58 8.88 -7.20 -1.60
C ASN A 58 9.35 -6.41 -2.83
N GLU A 59 8.42 -5.83 -3.61
CA GLU A 59 8.78 -4.89 -4.70
C GLU A 59 9.57 -3.70 -4.13
N MET A 60 9.09 -3.09 -3.05
CA MET A 60 9.76 -1.95 -2.41
C MET A 60 11.13 -2.29 -1.84
N LYS A 61 11.27 -3.43 -1.17
CA LYS A 61 12.59 -3.89 -0.70
C LYS A 61 13.61 -3.99 -1.85
N ARG A 62 13.15 -4.45 -3.02
CA ARG A 62 14.00 -4.52 -4.22
C ARG A 62 14.33 -3.14 -4.80
N GLU A 63 13.35 -2.24 -4.87
CA GLU A 63 13.54 -0.89 -5.43
C GLU A 63 14.41 0.01 -4.54
N TYR A 64 14.23 -0.06 -3.21
CA TYR A 64 14.91 0.80 -2.24
C TYR A 64 16.13 0.15 -1.59
N GLY A 65 16.48 -1.10 -1.95
CA GLY A 65 17.62 -1.82 -1.36
C GLY A 65 17.46 -2.10 0.14
N ILE A 66 16.23 -2.22 0.62
CA ILE A 66 15.94 -2.48 2.04
C ILE A 66 16.14 -3.98 2.28
N SER A 67 17.23 -4.32 2.97
CA SER A 67 17.59 -5.71 3.31
C SER A 67 16.87 -6.23 4.54
#